data_AF-A0A1J3F1K0-F1
#
_entry.id   AF-A0A1J3F1K0-F1
#
_cell.length_a   1.000
_cell.length_b   1.000
_cell.length_c   1.000
_cell.angle_alpha   90.00
_cell.angle_beta   90.00
_cell.angle_gamma   90.00
#
_symmetry.space_group_name_H-M   'P 1'
#
loop_
_entity.id
_entity.type
_entity.pdbx_description
1 polymer ?
#
loop_
_entity_poly.entity_id
_entity_poly.type
_entity_poly.pdbx_seq_one_letter_code
_entity_poly.pdbx_strand_id
1 'polypeptide(L)'
;GDLSLPEFISLAEALPNHARVTEDGLYRAIDTYLKAHPKMSKQERKRLCGLIDSKKLSMEASLHAAQNDRLPVRTVIQVLFSEQTKMSRSRHNNIDWSSSSFSPNPNSSSHYSESGP
;
A
#
# COMPACT_ATOMS: atom_id res chain seq x y z
N GLY A 1 -15.86 30.33 -4.18
CA GLY A 1 -17.01 29.41 -4.14
C GLY A 1 -16.60 28.22 -3.32
N ASP A 2 -17.42 27.84 -2.36
CA ASP A 2 -17.18 26.62 -1.58
C ASP A 2 -17.60 25.42 -2.42
N LEU A 3 -16.77 24.37 -2.49
CA LEU A 3 -17.07 23.19 -3.30
C LEU A 3 -18.02 22.29 -2.52
N SER A 4 -19.21 22.01 -3.05
CA SER A 4 -20.16 21.14 -2.35
C SER A 4 -19.68 19.68 -2.36
N LEU A 5 -20.17 18.89 -1.40
CA LEU A 5 -19.80 17.48 -1.29
C LEU A 5 -20.13 16.68 -2.58
N PRO A 6 -21.31 16.84 -3.21
CA PRO A 6 -21.62 16.14 -4.46
C PRO A 6 -20.68 16.51 -5.61
N GLU A 7 -20.29 17.78 -5.72
CA GLU A 7 -19.33 18.22 -6.74
C GLU A 7 -17.95 17.62 -6.51
N PHE A 8 -17.47 17.61 -5.25
CA PHE A 8 -16.21 16.95 -4.91
C PHE A 8 -16.22 15.48 -5.29
N ILE A 9 -17.29 14.75 -4.95
CA ILE A 9 -17.43 13.33 -5.26
C ILE A 9 -17.43 13.11 -6.78
N SER A 10 -18.16 13.94 -7.52
CA SER A 10 -18.22 13.84 -8.98
C SER A 10 -16.84 14.03 -9.62
N LEU A 11 -16.05 14.99 -9.13
CA LEU A 11 -14.67 15.20 -9.57
C LEU A 11 -13.75 14.03 -9.19
N ALA A 12 -13.92 13.50 -7.98
CA ALA A 12 -13.16 12.34 -7.52
C ALA A 12 -13.53 11.04 -8.25
N GLU A 13 -14.72 10.93 -8.85
CA GLU A 13 -15.15 9.75 -9.61
C GLU A 13 -14.93 9.90 -11.12
N ALA A 14 -14.68 11.12 -11.62
CA ALA A 14 -14.46 11.40 -13.03
C ALA A 14 -13.25 10.66 -13.64
N LEU A 15 -12.24 10.35 -12.82
CA LEU A 15 -11.10 9.52 -13.21
C LEU A 15 -11.27 8.11 -12.62
N PRO A 16 -11.23 7.03 -13.41
CA PRO A 16 -11.43 5.69 -12.89
C PRO A 16 -10.23 5.21 -12.05
N ASN A 17 -10.48 4.34 -11.08
CA ASN A 17 -9.47 3.86 -10.13
C ASN A 17 -8.24 3.21 -10.78
N HIS A 18 -8.39 2.58 -11.96
CA HIS A 18 -7.27 1.94 -12.67
C HIS A 18 -6.33 2.96 -13.34
N ALA A 19 -6.82 4.16 -13.66
CA ALA A 19 -6.00 5.23 -14.23
C ALA A 19 -5.11 5.91 -13.16
N ARG A 20 -5.36 5.64 -11.88
CA ARG A 20 -4.53 6.10 -10.77
C ARG A 20 -3.50 5.06 -10.37
N VAL A 21 -2.23 5.40 -10.61
CA VAL A 21 -1.08 4.63 -10.12
C VAL A 21 -0.98 4.75 -8.60
N THR A 22 -1.20 5.96 -8.07
CA THR A 22 -1.24 6.25 -6.62
C THR A 22 -2.49 7.02 -6.24
N GLU A 23 -2.90 6.94 -4.97
CA GLU A 23 -4.07 7.66 -4.43
C GLU A 23 -3.69 8.89 -3.59
N ASP A 24 -2.41 9.27 -3.56
CA ASP A 24 -1.89 10.36 -2.73
C ASP A 24 -2.54 11.72 -3.05
N GLY A 25 -2.78 11.98 -4.34
CA GLY A 25 -3.45 13.20 -4.80
C GLY A 25 -4.90 13.27 -4.32
N LEU A 26 -5.64 12.16 -4.44
CA LEU A 26 -7.02 12.07 -3.95
C LEU A 26 -7.08 12.20 -2.43
N TYR A 27 -6.16 11.54 -1.72
CA TYR A 27 -6.03 11.67 -0.27
C TYR A 27 -5.81 13.12 0.15
N ARG A 28 -4.84 13.82 -0.45
CA ARG A 28 -4.59 15.25 -0.17
C ARG A 28 -5.79 16.13 -0.45
N ALA A 29 -6.51 15.87 -1.53
CA ALA A 29 -7.72 16.61 -1.87
C ALA A 29 -8.81 16.41 -0.80
N ILE A 30 -9.05 15.17 -0.38
CA ILE A 30 -10.01 14.85 0.69
C ILE A 30 -9.57 15.48 2.00
N ASP A 31 -8.29 15.37 2.36
CA ASP A 31 -7.77 15.94 3.60
C ASP A 31 -7.96 17.46 3.67
N THR A 32 -7.64 18.14 2.57
CA THR A 32 -7.85 19.58 2.41
C THR A 32 -9.34 19.93 2.49
N TYR A 33 -10.19 19.14 1.85
CA TYR A 33 -11.64 19.31 1.88
C TYR A 33 -12.18 19.20 3.31
N LEU A 34 -11.77 18.16 4.05
CA LEU A 34 -12.15 17.96 5.46
C LEU A 34 -11.65 19.09 6.36
N LYS A 35 -10.45 19.64 6.09
CA LYS A 35 -9.90 20.79 6.80
C LYS A 35 -10.74 22.05 6.58
N ALA A 36 -11.19 22.28 5.35
CA ALA A 36 -12.06 23.41 5.00
C ALA A 36 -13.48 23.27 5.56
N HIS A 37 -13.95 22.02 5.80
CA HIS A 37 -15.31 21.73 6.25
C HIS A 37 -15.35 21.02 7.62
N PRO A 38 -14.95 21.68 8.73
CA PRO A 38 -14.86 21.05 10.05
C PRO A 38 -16.21 20.56 10.62
N LYS A 39 -17.33 21.07 10.08
CA LYS A 39 -18.70 20.71 10.50
C LYS A 39 -19.31 19.52 9.75
N MET A 40 -18.55 18.88 8.84
CA MET A 40 -19.05 17.69 8.13
C MET A 40 -19.48 16.57 9.08
N SER A 41 -20.58 15.93 8.74
CA SER A 41 -21.10 14.80 9.50
C SER A 41 -20.21 13.57 9.38
N LYS A 42 -20.31 12.66 10.36
CA LYS A 42 -19.60 11.37 10.32
C LYS A 42 -19.90 10.56 9.05
N GLN A 43 -21.14 10.64 8.55
CA GLN A 43 -21.57 9.91 7.35
C GLN A 43 -20.91 10.46 6.10
N GLU A 44 -20.83 11.78 5.95
CA GLU A 44 -20.19 12.41 4.79
C GLU A 44 -18.68 12.18 4.78
N ARG A 45 -18.02 12.26 5.95
CA ARG A 45 -16.60 11.90 6.09
C ARG A 45 -16.35 10.46 5.68
N LYS A 46 -17.21 9.54 6.14
CA LYS A 46 -17.15 8.12 5.75
C LYS A 46 -17.29 7.95 4.24
N ARG A 47 -18.21 8.70 3.59
CA ARG A 47 -18.41 8.65 2.14
C ARG A 47 -17.16 9.11 1.40
N LEU A 48 -16.59 10.27 1.76
CA LEU A 48 -15.36 10.79 1.14
C LEU A 48 -14.18 9.83 1.32
N CYS A 49 -13.91 9.40 2.54
CA CYS A 49 -12.78 8.53 2.84
C CYS A 49 -12.92 7.16 2.17
N GLY A 50 -14.14 6.75 1.83
CA GLY A 50 -14.42 5.51 1.09
C GLY A 50 -14.04 5.56 -0.39
N LEU A 51 -13.74 6.73 -0.93
CA LEU A 51 -13.27 6.89 -2.32
C LEU A 51 -11.79 6.50 -2.48
N ILE A 52 -11.03 6.43 -1.39
CA ILE A 52 -9.59 6.16 -1.40
C ILE A 52 -9.35 4.66 -1.35
N ASP A 53 -8.58 4.13 -2.30
CA ASP A 53 -7.96 2.81 -2.16
C ASP A 53 -6.67 2.93 -1.32
N SER A 54 -6.76 2.62 -0.03
CA SER A 54 -5.62 2.69 0.91
C SER A 54 -4.42 1.81 0.50
N LYS A 55 -4.63 0.80 -0.35
CA LYS A 55 -3.54 -0.05 -0.86
C LYS A 55 -2.66 0.69 -1.86
N LYS A 56 -3.15 1.78 -2.46
CA LYS A 56 -2.44 2.60 -3.46
C LYS A 56 -1.85 3.88 -2.88
N LEU A 57 -1.94 4.09 -1.57
CA LEU A 57 -1.23 5.17 -0.91
C LEU A 57 0.27 4.87 -0.82
N SER A 58 1.09 5.91 -0.96
CA SER A 58 2.50 5.83 -0.61
C SER A 58 2.69 5.71 0.91
N MET A 59 3.89 5.33 1.34
CA MET A 59 4.23 5.24 2.77
C MET A 59 4.04 6.58 3.49
N GLU A 60 4.44 7.69 2.86
CA GLU A 60 4.28 9.03 3.43
C GLU A 60 2.81 9.41 3.58
N ALA A 61 2.00 9.17 2.55
CA ALA A 61 0.56 9.45 2.60
C ALA A 61 -0.15 8.57 3.65
N SER A 62 0.24 7.29 3.75
CA SER A 62 -0.26 6.38 4.77
C SER A 62 0.11 6.82 6.19
N LEU A 63 1.34 7.29 6.42
CA LEU A 63 1.77 7.82 7.72
C LEU A 63 0.95 9.05 8.11
N HIS A 64 0.78 9.99 7.18
CA HIS A 64 -0.04 11.19 7.42
C HIS A 64 -1.50 10.79 7.70
N ALA A 65 -2.07 9.86 6.94
CA ALA A 65 -3.42 9.37 7.16
C ALA A 65 -3.59 8.67 8.52
N ALA A 66 -2.57 7.94 8.99
CA ALA A 66 -2.62 7.29 10.30
C ALA A 66 -2.69 8.28 11.47
N GLN A 67 -2.15 9.49 11.29
CA GLN A 67 -2.10 10.54 12.30
C GLN A 67 -3.24 11.56 12.16
N ASN A 68 -4.08 11.43 11.14
CA ASN A 68 -5.11 12.41 10.80
C ASN A 68 -6.40 12.16 11.58
N ASP A 69 -6.64 13.00 12.59
CA ASP A 69 -7.80 12.97 13.49
C ASP A 69 -9.14 13.31 12.81
N ARG A 70 -9.11 13.90 11.60
CA ARG A 70 -10.30 14.19 10.81
C ARG A 70 -10.89 12.94 10.15
N LEU A 71 -10.10 11.89 9.97
CA LEU A 71 -10.55 10.67 9.31
C LEU A 71 -11.38 9.80 10.27
N PRO A 72 -12.36 9.04 9.75
CA PRO A 72 -13.00 8.00 10.54
C PRO A 72 -11.97 6.98 11.03
N VAL A 73 -12.07 6.54 12.28
CA VAL A 73 -11.18 5.52 12.87
C VAL A 73 -11.07 4.27 12.00
N ARG A 74 -12.18 3.83 11.37
CA ARG A 74 -12.18 2.70 10.45
C ARG A 74 -11.26 2.91 9.25
N THR A 75 -11.19 4.12 8.71
CA THR A 75 -10.31 4.47 7.59
C THR A 75 -8.85 4.40 8.04
N VAL A 76 -8.52 4.94 9.21
CA VAL A 76 -7.17 4.86 9.79
C VAL A 76 -6.73 3.40 9.95
N ILE A 77 -7.59 2.54 10.48
CA ILE A 77 -7.30 1.10 10.61
C ILE A 77 -7.04 0.46 9.24
N GLN A 78 -7.83 0.79 8.22
CA GLN A 78 -7.64 0.27 6.86
C GLN A 78 -6.30 0.70 6.25
N VAL A 79 -5.87 1.94 6.49
CA VAL A 79 -4.55 2.43 6.07
C VAL A 79 -3.44 1.65 6.75
N LEU A 80 -3.48 1.54 8.09
CA LEU A 80 -2.47 0.82 8.86
C LEU A 80 -2.36 -0.65 8.44
N PHE A 81 -3.50 -1.32 8.25
CA PHE A 81 -3.53 -2.71 7.79
C PHE A 81 -2.96 -2.85 6.37
N SER A 82 -3.29 -1.91 5.47
CA SER A 82 -2.75 -1.91 4.10
C SER A 82 -1.23 -1.81 4.11
N GLU A 83 -0.65 -0.94 4.95
CA GLU A 83 0.80 -0.84 5.11
C GLU A 83 1.41 -2.13 5.68
N GLN A 84 0.79 -2.74 6.70
CA GLN A 84 1.27 -4.01 7.26
C GLN A 84 1.30 -5.13 6.21
N THR A 85 0.29 -5.21 5.34
CA THR A 85 0.24 -6.20 4.25
C THR A 85 1.27 -5.96 3.15
N LYS A 86 1.61 -4.70 2.85
CA LYS A 86 2.71 -4.37 1.91
C LYS A 86 4.05 -4.82 2.48
N MET A 87 4.28 -4.55 3.77
CA MET A 87 5.49 -4.95 4.47
C MET A 87 5.66 -6.47 4.50
N SER A 88 4.59 -7.22 4.78
CA SER A 88 4.67 -8.69 4.82
C SER A 88 5.00 -9.29 3.44
N ARG A 89 4.47 -8.72 2.34
CA ARG A 89 4.81 -9.14 0.98
C ARG A 89 6.28 -8.87 0.64
N SER A 90 6.80 -7.69 0.96
CA SER A 90 8.20 -7.36 0.76
C SER A 90 9.14 -8.29 1.54
N ARG A 91 8.74 -8.71 2.75
CA ARG A 91 9.51 -9.67 3.57
C ARG A 91 9.52 -11.07 2.98
N HIS A 92 8.43 -11.52 2.37
CA HIS A 92 8.39 -12.82 1.69
C HIS A 92 9.25 -12.83 0.42
N ASN A 93 9.20 -11.76 -0.39
CA ASN A 93 10.01 -11.68 -1.62
C ASN A 93 11.53 -11.65 -1.36
N ASN A 94 11.98 -11.28 -0.16
CA ASN A 94 13.41 -11.24 0.18
C ASN A 94 13.96 -12.62 0.61
N ILE A 95 13.12 -13.64 0.78
CA ILE A 95 13.55 -14.98 1.21
C ILE A 95 13.91 -15.89 0.02
N ASP A 96 13.45 -15.57 -1.19
CA ASP A 96 13.68 -16.41 -2.37
C ASP A 96 15.11 -16.30 -2.97
N TRP A 97 15.86 -15.23 -2.71
CA TRP A 97 17.22 -15.07 -3.28
C TRP A 97 18.35 -15.62 -2.39
N SER A 98 18.05 -16.00 -1.15
CA SER A 98 19.05 -16.52 -0.19
C SER A 98 19.17 -18.05 -0.19
N SER A 99 18.33 -18.78 -0.94
CA SER A 99 18.38 -20.25 -1.02
C SER A 99 19.28 -20.82 -2.12
N SER A 100 19.91 -19.99 -2.96
CA SER A 100 20.69 -20.46 -4.12
C SER A 100 22.21 -20.58 -3.89
N SER A 101 22.70 -20.63 -2.65
CA SER A 101 24.16 -20.66 -2.38
C SER A 101 24.75 -22.03 -2.01
N PHE A 102 24.04 -23.14 -2.18
CA PHE A 102 24.60 -24.47 -1.96
C PHE A 102 24.36 -25.39 -3.15
N SER A 103 25.26 -25.33 -4.13
CA SER A 103 25.45 -26.42 -5.10
C SER A 103 26.59 -27.31 -4.60
N PRO A 104 26.35 -28.58 -4.19
CA PRO A 104 27.43 -29.50 -3.89
C PRO A 104 28.04 -30.00 -5.21
N ASN A 105 29.35 -29.79 -5.38
CA ASN A 105 30.12 -30.22 -6.55
C ASN A 105 30.28 -31.76 -6.54
N PRO A 106 29.79 -32.52 -7.52
CA PRO A 106 29.94 -33.97 -7.57
C PRO A 106 31.13 -34.32 -8.47
N ASN A 107 32.35 -34.08 -8.02
CA ASN A 107 33.51 -34.69 -8.68
C ASN A 107 34.62 -35.01 -7.69
N SER A 108 34.48 -36.16 -7.02
CA SER A 108 35.62 -36.89 -6.46
C SER A 108 35.55 -38.30 -7.04
N SER A 109 36.11 -38.47 -8.24
CA SER A 109 36.33 -39.76 -8.87
C SER A 109 37.60 -40.38 -8.28
N SER A 110 37.46 -41.19 -7.23
CA SER A 110 38.50 -42.08 -6.74
C SER A 110 38.65 -43.27 -7.70
N HIS A 111 39.61 -43.18 -8.62
CA HIS A 111 40.04 -44.31 -9.44
C HIS A 111 40.99 -45.19 -8.61
N TYR A 112 40.49 -46.32 -8.13
CA TYR A 112 41.33 -47.48 -7.83
C TYR A 112 41.60 -48.20 -9.15
N SER A 113 42.87 -48.43 -9.48
CA SER A 113 43.25 -49.36 -10.52
C SER A 113 44.51 -50.11 -10.08
N GLU A 114 44.26 -51.34 -9.66
CA GLU A 114 45.23 -52.42 -9.50
C GLU A 114 45.65 -52.92 -10.89
N SER A 115 46.94 -53.14 -11.12
CA SER A 115 47.50 -54.14 -12.05
C SER A 115 49.03 -54.18 -11.88
N GLY A 116 49.57 -55.38 -11.63
CA GLY A 116 51.01 -55.69 -11.49
C GLY A 116 51.78 -55.61 -12.83
N PRO A 117 52.91 -56.31 -13.00
CA PRO A 117 53.36 -57.55 -12.34
C PRO A 117 54.44 -57.37 -11.26
#